data_AF-A0AA35TAZ4-F1
#
_entry.id   AF-A0AA35TAZ4-F1
#
_cell.length_a   1.000
_cell.length_b   1.000
_cell.length_c   1.000
_cell.angle_alpha   90.00
_cell.angle_beta   90.00
_cell.angle_gamma   90.00
#
_symmetry.space_group_name_H-M   'P 1'
#
loop_
_entity.id
_entity.type
_entity.pdbx_description
1 polymer ?
#
loop_
_entity_poly.entity_id
_entity_poly.type
_entity_poly.pdbx_seq_one_letter_code
_entity_poly.pdbx_strand_id
1 'polypeptide(L)'
;MSTLGHPNIVKFLGVAFFPGSRLPALVMERLLTSLHDLLDPETDPPPPPNTPKPFFPLSLKCSILHNVACGLAYLHERTPPVIHRDLSARNVLLNSGMVAKIVDLGVARIVPRMRTAATMTKGPGASVYMPPEASAPAKSNAQKSKYDASIDVFSLGVVAIFTIGEVFPCDPVAATYLDEETGLLVARTELQRRAEYMRHVNEQLRASGQLRGDHPLIRLIQQCLHNGPHKRPSIREVLRLLEEARAGARDSGWEEVQAAQTQPRNQSSERDLQSRVQELQQQLQSRNQENADLQSSVQELQQQLQSRNQENVNLQSSVQELHFRNQAKDRELAEAQQQLRQKEEELQSSEREEQTVRQQLISSQQQLRQKEEELARQGAELTRAEETIRRELQQLRQKEEELQSSEREKQTVRQQLISSQRRETELVQAKDRELREKVSLLTRKERELAETQHQLRQKEEQLRSSEALVADFQKTLQQRDSEPTQRTKTQSSLLPTAVPHSTQVNIKPRKLTVQCHRKKTAPCRMARGSSTTDGRFAYFTPRDSNSVYQYECSTEKWEELPSCPYHNSGLVIIDRELTAVGGEDGSRLLTNYTHYDRGNGLRNTLQ
;
A
#
# COMPACT_ATOMS: atom_id res chain seq x y z
N MET A 1 -51.50 10.52 -27.99
CA MET A 1 -52.83 10.33 -27.38
C MET A 1 -53.73 11.55 -27.52
N SER A 2 -53.25 12.78 -27.32
CA SER A 2 -54.07 14.01 -27.45
C SER A 2 -54.75 14.24 -28.81
N THR A 3 -54.23 13.65 -29.90
CA THR A 3 -54.78 13.76 -31.25
C THR A 3 -55.74 12.62 -31.63
N LEU A 4 -56.06 11.74 -30.67
CA LEU A 4 -56.95 10.60 -30.89
C LEU A 4 -58.34 10.93 -30.33
N GLY A 5 -59.36 10.89 -31.18
CA GLY A 5 -60.75 11.06 -30.78
C GLY A 5 -61.61 10.02 -31.48
N HIS A 6 -62.01 8.98 -30.74
CA HIS A 6 -62.87 7.91 -31.25
C HIS A 6 -63.65 7.28 -30.07
N PRO A 7 -64.93 6.89 -30.23
CA PRO A 7 -65.73 6.33 -29.14
C PRO A 7 -65.13 5.07 -28.51
N ASN A 8 -64.37 4.29 -29.27
CA ASN A 8 -63.71 3.06 -28.82
C ASN A 8 -62.21 3.19 -28.53
N ILE A 9 -61.70 4.41 -28.40
CA ILE A 9 -60.36 4.70 -27.88
C ILE A 9 -60.52 5.54 -26.62
N VAL A 10 -59.75 5.23 -25.57
CA VAL A 10 -59.82 6.00 -24.32
C VAL A 10 -59.52 7.47 -24.55
N LYS A 11 -60.38 8.33 -24.00
CA LYS A 11 -60.23 9.77 -24.09
C LYS A 11 -59.12 10.23 -23.15
N PHE A 12 -58.06 10.75 -23.76
CA PHE A 12 -57.03 11.48 -23.05
C PHE A 12 -57.53 12.86 -22.63
N LEU A 13 -57.43 13.19 -21.34
CA LEU A 13 -57.90 14.46 -20.77
C LEU A 13 -56.75 15.43 -20.52
N GLY A 14 -55.57 14.94 -20.14
CA GLY A 14 -54.41 15.80 -19.89
C GLY A 14 -53.27 15.09 -19.19
N VAL A 15 -52.30 15.88 -18.73
CA VAL A 15 -51.16 15.42 -17.93
C VAL A 15 -51.20 16.13 -16.59
N ALA A 16 -51.02 15.38 -15.51
CA ALA A 16 -50.85 15.93 -14.17
C ALA A 16 -49.40 15.75 -13.71
N PHE A 17 -48.81 16.80 -13.15
CA PHE A 17 -47.51 16.77 -12.51
C PHE A 17 -47.71 16.82 -11.01
N PHE A 18 -47.33 15.74 -10.33
CA PHE A 18 -47.42 15.67 -8.88
C PHE A 18 -46.09 16.14 -8.25
N PRO A 19 -46.13 17.05 -7.26
CA PRO A 19 -44.94 17.38 -6.47
C PRO A 19 -44.28 16.10 -5.96
N GLY A 20 -42.95 16.00 -6.07
CA GLY A 20 -42.18 14.82 -5.65
C GLY A 20 -42.14 13.64 -6.64
N SER A 21 -43.01 13.58 -7.65
CA SER A 21 -42.90 12.57 -8.71
C SER A 21 -41.96 13.04 -9.81
N ARG A 22 -40.98 12.19 -10.19
CA ARG A 22 -40.13 12.43 -11.38
C ARG A 22 -40.83 12.14 -12.70
N LEU A 23 -42.02 11.53 -12.66
CA LEU A 23 -42.76 11.11 -13.84
C LEU A 23 -44.14 11.80 -13.91
N PRO A 24 -44.53 12.31 -15.10
CA PRO A 24 -45.87 12.83 -15.31
C PRO A 24 -46.92 11.72 -15.25
N ALA A 25 -48.10 12.02 -14.71
CA ALA A 25 -49.25 11.13 -14.75
C ALA A 25 -50.17 11.47 -15.93
N LEU A 26 -50.61 10.45 -16.65
CA LEU A 26 -51.57 10.60 -17.74
C LEU A 26 -52.98 10.58 -17.16
N VAL A 27 -53.76 11.63 -17.42
CA VAL A 27 -55.15 11.74 -16.99
C VAL A 27 -56.05 11.36 -18.16
N MET A 28 -56.93 10.38 -17.95
CA MET A 28 -57.84 9.82 -18.95
C MET A 28 -59.26 9.72 -18.38
N GLU A 29 -60.24 9.50 -19.24
CA GLU A 29 -61.59 9.19 -18.76
C GLU A 29 -61.60 7.93 -17.89
N ARG A 30 -62.44 7.94 -16.84
CA ARG A 30 -62.60 6.79 -15.95
C ARG A 30 -63.53 5.77 -16.60
N LEU A 31 -63.05 4.53 -16.73
CA LEU A 31 -63.82 3.38 -17.19
C LEU A 31 -64.13 2.45 -16.00
N LEU A 32 -65.12 1.58 -16.17
CA LEU A 32 -65.69 0.78 -15.08
C LEU A 32 -64.78 -0.40 -14.70
N THR A 33 -64.36 -1.19 -15.67
CA THR A 33 -63.53 -2.39 -15.46
C THR A 33 -62.78 -2.76 -16.74
N SER A 34 -61.80 -3.65 -16.65
CA SER A 34 -61.17 -4.28 -17.81
C SER A 34 -61.98 -5.48 -18.29
N LEU A 35 -61.87 -5.82 -19.57
CA LEU A 35 -62.49 -7.02 -20.13
C LEU A 35 -61.92 -8.28 -19.47
N HIS A 36 -60.65 -8.25 -19.06
CA HIS A 36 -60.04 -9.32 -18.30
C HIS A 36 -60.75 -9.52 -16.96
N ASP A 37 -60.82 -8.48 -16.13
CA ASP A 37 -61.36 -8.59 -14.77
C ASP A 37 -62.88 -8.82 -14.79
N LEU A 38 -63.57 -8.49 -15.89
CA LEU A 38 -64.97 -8.83 -16.08
C LEU A 38 -65.19 -10.34 -16.30
N LEU A 39 -64.33 -11.00 -17.08
CA LEU A 39 -64.50 -12.40 -17.50
C LEU A 39 -63.80 -13.39 -16.58
N ASP A 40 -62.68 -12.97 -16.00
CA ASP A 40 -61.86 -13.73 -15.07
C ASP A 40 -61.49 -12.83 -13.88
N PRO A 41 -62.46 -12.50 -13.00
CA PRO A 41 -62.18 -11.68 -11.84
C PRO A 41 -61.21 -12.43 -10.91
N GLU A 42 -60.04 -11.85 -10.68
CA GLU A 42 -59.11 -12.29 -9.64
C GLU A 42 -59.74 -11.99 -8.26
N THR A 43 -60.68 -12.82 -7.84
CA THR A 43 -61.25 -12.74 -6.49
C THR A 43 -60.36 -13.52 -5.54
N ASP A 44 -59.77 -12.83 -4.57
CA ASP A 44 -59.14 -13.42 -3.39
C ASP A 44 -59.97 -13.06 -2.14
N PRO A 45 -60.61 -14.02 -1.45
CA PRO A 45 -60.61 -15.46 -1.74
C PRO A 45 -61.40 -15.82 -3.01
N PRO A 46 -61.08 -16.96 -3.67
CA PRO A 46 -61.83 -17.45 -4.82
C PRO A 46 -63.31 -17.62 -4.45
N PRO A 47 -64.22 -17.44 -5.41
CA PRO A 47 -65.63 -17.50 -5.10
C PRO A 47 -65.97 -18.95 -4.71
N PRO A 48 -66.93 -19.16 -3.80
CA PRO A 48 -67.25 -20.50 -3.33
C PRO A 48 -67.56 -21.45 -4.51
N PRO A 49 -67.18 -22.74 -4.41
CA PRO A 49 -67.47 -23.71 -5.46
C PRO A 49 -68.98 -23.72 -5.75
N ASN A 50 -69.34 -23.73 -7.04
CA ASN A 50 -70.71 -23.60 -7.58
C ASN A 50 -71.33 -22.19 -7.56
N THR A 51 -70.55 -21.13 -7.40
CA THR A 51 -71.03 -19.77 -7.72
C THR A 51 -71.37 -19.69 -9.22
N PRO A 52 -72.62 -19.35 -9.59
CA PRO A 52 -72.97 -19.19 -11.00
C PRO A 52 -72.16 -18.03 -11.57
N LYS A 53 -71.37 -18.29 -12.63
CA LYS A 53 -70.78 -17.20 -13.40
C LYS A 53 -71.91 -16.30 -13.92
N PRO A 54 -71.80 -14.97 -13.80
CA PRO A 54 -72.80 -14.07 -14.34
C PRO A 54 -72.98 -14.35 -15.83
N PHE A 55 -74.23 -14.53 -16.27
CA PHE A 55 -74.53 -14.84 -17.66
C PHE A 55 -74.06 -13.68 -18.56
N PHE A 56 -73.18 -13.99 -19.50
CA PHE A 56 -72.64 -13.01 -20.43
C PHE A 56 -73.15 -13.28 -21.86
N PRO A 57 -74.16 -12.53 -22.33
CA PRO A 57 -74.81 -12.80 -23.61
C PRO A 57 -73.84 -12.74 -24.78
N LEU A 58 -74.00 -13.64 -25.75
CA LEU A 58 -73.17 -13.68 -26.95
C LEU A 58 -73.30 -12.39 -27.78
N SER A 59 -74.47 -11.77 -27.81
CA SER A 59 -74.70 -10.47 -28.45
C SER A 59 -73.82 -9.37 -27.86
N LEU A 60 -73.65 -9.36 -26.54
CA LEU A 60 -72.80 -8.41 -25.82
C LEU A 60 -71.32 -8.68 -26.09
N LYS A 61 -70.90 -9.96 -26.05
CA LYS A 61 -69.54 -10.39 -26.42
C LYS A 61 -69.17 -9.92 -27.84
N CYS A 62 -70.07 -10.13 -28.81
CA CYS A 62 -69.91 -9.66 -30.19
C CYS A 62 -69.82 -8.13 -30.26
N SER A 63 -70.61 -7.42 -29.47
CA SER A 63 -70.60 -5.95 -29.43
C SER A 63 -69.28 -5.40 -28.89
N ILE A 64 -68.71 -6.03 -27.86
CA ILE A 64 -67.40 -5.69 -27.31
C ILE A 64 -66.30 -5.92 -28.34
N LEU A 65 -66.27 -7.10 -28.99
CA LEU A 65 -65.28 -7.38 -30.04
C LEU A 65 -65.40 -6.42 -31.22
N HIS A 66 -66.62 -6.08 -31.61
CA HIS A 66 -66.88 -5.07 -32.63
C HIS A 66 -66.36 -3.69 -32.22
N ASN A 67 -66.59 -3.25 -30.97
CA ASN A 67 -66.04 -2.01 -30.44
C ASN A 67 -64.51 -1.97 -30.50
N VAL A 68 -63.84 -3.06 -30.09
CA VAL A 68 -62.37 -3.18 -30.19
C VAL A 68 -61.93 -3.10 -31.65
N ALA A 69 -62.59 -3.82 -32.56
CA ALA A 69 -62.28 -3.77 -33.98
C ALA A 69 -62.45 -2.36 -34.58
N CYS A 70 -63.48 -1.61 -34.17
CA CYS A 70 -63.66 -0.21 -34.58
C CYS A 70 -62.52 0.69 -34.09
N GLY A 71 -62.09 0.51 -32.83
CA GLY A 71 -60.94 1.22 -32.27
C GLY A 71 -59.65 0.95 -33.06
N LEU A 72 -59.37 -0.33 -33.35
CA LEU A 72 -58.21 -0.72 -34.16
C LEU A 72 -58.29 -0.19 -35.59
N ALA A 73 -59.46 -0.26 -36.23
CA ALA A 73 -59.67 0.28 -37.57
C ALA A 73 -59.35 1.78 -37.59
N TYR A 74 -59.87 2.54 -36.62
CA TYR A 74 -59.56 3.95 -36.48
C TYR A 74 -58.05 4.20 -36.34
N LEU A 75 -57.31 3.38 -35.56
CA LEU A 75 -55.86 3.53 -35.40
C LEU A 75 -55.08 3.18 -36.69
N HIS A 76 -55.44 2.08 -37.33
CA HIS A 76 -54.78 1.56 -38.54
C HIS A 76 -55.01 2.44 -39.77
N GLU A 77 -56.16 3.13 -39.84
CA GLU A 77 -56.52 4.01 -40.96
C GLU A 77 -55.96 5.44 -40.84
N ARG A 78 -55.31 5.78 -39.72
CA ARG A 78 -54.64 7.08 -39.59
C ARG A 78 -53.51 7.21 -40.60
N THR A 79 -53.16 8.45 -40.92
CA THR A 79 -51.98 8.77 -41.73
C THR A 79 -51.01 9.61 -40.89
N PRO A 80 -49.85 9.05 -40.48
CA PRO A 80 -49.44 7.64 -40.65
C PRO A 80 -50.23 6.67 -39.73
N PRO A 81 -50.30 5.37 -40.08
CA PRO A 81 -50.98 4.37 -39.26
C PRO A 81 -50.40 4.29 -37.85
N VAL A 82 -51.26 4.03 -36.87
CA VAL A 82 -50.88 3.74 -35.48
C VAL A 82 -51.13 2.28 -35.22
N ILE A 83 -50.09 1.52 -34.86
CA ILE A 83 -50.23 0.11 -34.42
C ILE A 83 -50.18 0.06 -32.90
N HIS A 84 -51.12 -0.67 -32.29
CA HIS A 84 -51.26 -0.78 -30.84
C HIS A 84 -50.10 -1.59 -30.22
N ARG A 85 -49.84 -2.78 -30.77
CA ARG A 85 -48.81 -3.77 -30.43
C ARG A 85 -48.94 -4.46 -29.07
N ASP A 86 -49.69 -3.90 -28.12
CA ASP A 86 -49.96 -4.52 -26.82
C ASP A 86 -51.46 -4.73 -26.56
N LEU A 87 -52.19 -5.15 -27.60
CA LEU A 87 -53.62 -5.37 -27.46
C LEU A 87 -53.85 -6.63 -26.61
N SER A 88 -54.53 -6.48 -25.50
CA SER A 88 -54.86 -7.56 -24.57
C SER A 88 -56.22 -7.31 -23.93
N ALA A 89 -56.80 -8.32 -23.27
CA ALA A 89 -58.07 -8.13 -22.55
C ALA A 89 -57.94 -7.15 -21.36
N ARG A 90 -56.74 -6.96 -20.80
CA ARG A 90 -56.48 -5.94 -19.77
C ARG A 90 -56.45 -4.52 -20.36
N ASN A 91 -56.01 -4.39 -21.62
CA ASN A 91 -55.99 -3.13 -22.36
C ASN A 91 -57.29 -2.83 -23.13
N VAL A 92 -58.36 -3.59 -22.87
CA VAL A 92 -59.73 -3.29 -23.32
C VAL A 92 -60.56 -2.98 -22.07
N LEU A 93 -60.91 -1.72 -21.88
CA LEU A 93 -61.73 -1.27 -20.75
C LEU A 93 -63.17 -1.01 -21.18
N LEU A 94 -64.12 -1.20 -20.27
CA LEU A 94 -65.55 -1.05 -20.50
C LEU A 94 -66.09 0.12 -19.69
N ASN A 95 -66.99 0.91 -20.27
CA ASN A 95 -67.75 1.91 -19.52
C ASN A 95 -69.03 1.30 -18.90
N SER A 96 -69.83 2.11 -18.21
CA SER A 96 -71.09 1.68 -17.60
C SER A 96 -72.15 1.18 -18.59
N GLY A 97 -72.04 1.56 -19.87
CA GLY A 97 -72.89 1.07 -20.95
C GLY A 97 -72.32 -0.15 -21.68
N MET A 98 -71.30 -0.80 -21.12
CA MET A 98 -70.59 -1.94 -21.72
C MET A 98 -69.97 -1.65 -23.10
N VAL A 99 -69.69 -0.38 -23.38
CA VAL A 99 -68.96 0.03 -24.59
C VAL A 99 -67.48 -0.15 -24.34
N ALA A 100 -66.83 -0.94 -25.21
CA ALA A 100 -65.40 -1.21 -25.09
C ALA A 100 -64.56 -0.08 -25.66
N LYS A 101 -63.48 0.25 -24.95
CA LYS A 101 -62.47 1.22 -25.36
C LYS A 101 -61.08 0.64 -25.18
N ILE A 102 -60.23 0.85 -26.18
CA ILE A 102 -58.82 0.45 -26.13
C ILE A 102 -58.05 1.50 -25.32
N VAL A 103 -57.22 1.01 -24.38
CA VAL A 103 -56.32 1.81 -23.53
C VAL A 103 -54.86 1.42 -23.78
N ASP A 104 -53.94 2.10 -23.07
CA ASP A 104 -52.50 1.82 -23.06
C ASP A 104 -51.82 1.82 -24.43
N LEU A 105 -51.79 3.00 -25.03
CA LEU A 105 -51.01 3.28 -26.24
C LEU A 105 -49.52 3.56 -25.92
N GLY A 106 -49.02 3.16 -24.75
CA GLY A 106 -47.65 3.47 -24.28
C GLY A 106 -46.54 2.88 -25.15
N VAL A 107 -46.82 1.77 -25.86
CA VAL A 107 -45.93 1.16 -26.85
C VAL A 107 -46.41 1.34 -28.29
N ALA A 108 -47.50 2.09 -28.49
CA ALA A 108 -48.06 2.32 -29.82
C ALA A 108 -47.09 3.14 -30.67
N ARG A 109 -46.83 2.68 -31.89
CA ARG A 109 -45.93 3.38 -32.80
C ARG A 109 -46.69 4.05 -33.92
N ILE A 110 -46.46 5.35 -34.05
CA ILE A 110 -46.63 6.09 -35.30
C ILE A 110 -45.59 5.52 -36.26
N VAL A 111 -45.95 5.14 -37.48
CA VAL A 111 -45.00 4.60 -38.46
C VAL A 111 -44.41 5.71 -39.33
N PRO A 112 -43.26 6.33 -38.99
CA PRO A 112 -42.37 6.90 -39.99
C PRO A 112 -41.27 5.89 -40.34
N ARG A 113 -40.72 6.01 -41.55
CA ARG A 113 -39.54 5.27 -42.03
C ARG A 113 -38.37 5.40 -41.04
N MET A 114 -38.27 4.56 -40.00
CA MET A 114 -37.03 4.13 -39.32
C MET A 114 -37.28 3.38 -37.99
N ARG A 115 -36.75 2.14 -37.97
CA ARG A 115 -36.01 1.40 -36.92
C ARG A 115 -36.67 0.85 -35.61
N THR A 116 -36.19 -0.38 -35.38
CA THR A 116 -36.11 -1.32 -34.22
C THR A 116 -37.36 -1.94 -33.60
N ALA A 117 -37.40 -3.28 -33.56
CA ALA A 117 -38.37 -4.15 -32.86
C ALA A 117 -38.16 -4.21 -31.32
N ALA A 118 -37.40 -3.28 -30.74
CA ALA A 118 -36.78 -3.44 -29.42
C ALA A 118 -37.59 -2.86 -28.23
N THR A 119 -38.85 -2.46 -28.40
CA THR A 119 -39.65 -1.81 -27.32
C THR A 119 -40.98 -2.51 -27.03
N MET A 120 -41.06 -3.84 -27.19
CA MET A 120 -42.23 -4.59 -26.71
C MET A 120 -42.03 -4.89 -25.21
N THR A 121 -42.99 -4.48 -24.38
CA THR A 121 -42.94 -4.71 -22.92
C THR A 121 -43.01 -6.21 -22.63
N LYS A 122 -41.97 -6.78 -22.01
CA LYS A 122 -41.97 -8.16 -21.53
C LYS A 122 -42.56 -8.22 -20.12
N GLY A 123 -43.86 -7.98 -20.00
CA GLY A 123 -44.61 -8.22 -18.77
C GLY A 123 -45.09 -9.68 -18.66
N PRO A 124 -45.31 -10.23 -17.45
CA PRO A 124 -45.98 -11.52 -17.27
C PRO A 124 -47.36 -11.49 -17.95
N GLY A 125 -47.68 -12.47 -18.80
CA GLY A 125 -48.98 -12.57 -19.50
C GLY A 125 -49.10 -11.82 -20.84
N ALA A 126 -48.23 -10.84 -21.14
CA ALA A 126 -48.25 -10.13 -22.43
C ALA A 126 -47.82 -11.02 -23.62
N SER A 127 -47.00 -12.04 -23.38
CA SER A 127 -46.52 -12.98 -24.41
C SER A 127 -47.63 -13.83 -25.04
N VAL A 128 -48.73 -14.06 -24.32
CA VAL A 128 -49.88 -14.85 -24.80
C VAL A 128 -50.58 -14.19 -25.99
N TYR A 129 -50.60 -12.86 -26.05
CA TYR A 129 -51.25 -12.11 -27.13
C TYR A 129 -50.33 -11.87 -28.33
N MET A 130 -49.07 -12.29 -28.23
CA MET A 130 -48.03 -12.00 -29.20
C MET A 130 -48.02 -13.02 -30.36
N PRO A 131 -47.99 -12.56 -31.62
CA PRO A 131 -47.90 -13.48 -32.75
C PRO A 131 -46.51 -14.11 -32.88
N PRO A 132 -46.39 -15.29 -33.54
CA PRO A 132 -45.13 -16.04 -33.61
C PRO A 132 -43.99 -15.26 -34.28
N GLU A 133 -44.28 -14.40 -35.25
CA GLU A 133 -43.27 -13.56 -35.92
C GLU A 133 -42.74 -12.40 -35.07
N ALA A 134 -43.49 -11.97 -34.04
CA ALA A 134 -43.03 -10.93 -33.13
C ALA A 134 -41.99 -11.47 -32.12
N SER A 135 -41.96 -12.79 -31.92
CA SER A 135 -40.98 -13.49 -31.09
C SER A 135 -39.73 -13.97 -31.86
N ALA A 136 -39.74 -13.89 -33.20
CA ALA A 136 -38.65 -14.36 -34.05
C ALA A 136 -37.58 -13.27 -34.27
N PRO A 137 -36.27 -13.63 -34.37
CA PRO A 137 -35.20 -12.65 -34.61
C PRO A 137 -35.40 -11.94 -35.96
N ALA A 138 -35.35 -10.61 -35.93
CA ALA A 138 -35.73 -9.75 -37.05
C ALA A 138 -34.87 -9.98 -38.30
N LYS A 139 -35.43 -10.60 -39.34
CA LYS A 139 -34.83 -10.66 -40.69
C LYS A 139 -35.12 -9.36 -41.45
N SER A 140 -34.06 -8.58 -41.68
CA SER A 140 -33.86 -7.44 -42.61
C SER A 140 -34.93 -6.31 -42.70
N ASN A 141 -34.50 -5.15 -43.18
CA ASN A 141 -35.03 -3.83 -42.79
C ASN A 141 -35.92 -3.09 -43.83
N ALA A 142 -36.58 -3.76 -44.77
CA ALA A 142 -37.28 -3.05 -45.85
C ALA A 142 -38.81 -3.26 -45.96
N GLN A 143 -39.40 -4.26 -45.29
CA GLN A 143 -40.80 -4.67 -45.54
C GLN A 143 -41.64 -4.68 -44.24
N LYS A 144 -41.61 -3.66 -43.38
CA LYS A 144 -42.20 -3.77 -42.02
C LYS A 144 -43.60 -3.17 -41.83
N SER A 145 -44.07 -2.25 -42.68
CA SER A 145 -45.34 -1.54 -42.42
C SER A 145 -46.60 -2.40 -42.53
N LYS A 146 -46.65 -3.37 -43.45
CA LYS A 146 -47.84 -4.23 -43.63
C LYS A 146 -47.95 -5.35 -42.60
N TYR A 147 -46.82 -5.84 -42.09
CA TYR A 147 -46.82 -6.88 -41.06
C TYR A 147 -47.17 -6.33 -39.67
N ASP A 148 -46.89 -5.06 -39.39
CA ASP A 148 -47.12 -4.51 -38.06
C ASP A 148 -48.61 -4.40 -37.71
N ALA A 149 -49.50 -3.98 -38.62
CA ALA A 149 -50.95 -3.91 -38.33
C ALA A 149 -51.57 -5.31 -38.11
N SER A 150 -51.03 -6.32 -38.78
CA SER A 150 -51.47 -7.71 -38.62
C SER A 150 -51.09 -8.32 -37.26
N ILE A 151 -50.20 -7.69 -36.49
CA ILE A 151 -49.92 -8.07 -35.10
C ILE A 151 -51.15 -7.81 -34.24
N ASP A 152 -51.76 -6.62 -34.35
CA ASP A 152 -52.96 -6.29 -33.59
C ASP A 152 -54.15 -7.20 -33.97
N VAL A 153 -54.24 -7.61 -35.23
CA VAL A 153 -55.26 -8.56 -35.70
C VAL A 153 -55.09 -9.93 -35.04
N PHE A 154 -53.86 -10.41 -34.89
CA PHE A 154 -53.59 -11.64 -34.16
C PHE A 154 -53.99 -11.52 -32.69
N SER A 155 -53.57 -10.44 -32.03
CA SER A 155 -53.92 -10.18 -30.64
C SER A 155 -55.44 -10.07 -30.44
N LEU A 156 -56.16 -9.48 -31.39
CA LEU A 156 -57.63 -9.46 -31.41
C LEU A 156 -58.23 -10.86 -31.51
N GLY A 157 -57.61 -11.76 -32.29
CA GLY A 157 -57.99 -13.18 -32.34
C GLY A 157 -57.88 -13.87 -30.97
N VAL A 158 -56.82 -13.56 -30.22
CA VAL A 158 -56.64 -14.06 -28.85
C VAL A 158 -57.67 -13.46 -27.89
N VAL A 159 -57.93 -12.16 -27.98
CA VAL A 159 -58.99 -11.49 -27.21
C VAL A 159 -60.37 -12.11 -27.54
N ALA A 160 -60.63 -12.44 -28.80
CA ALA A 160 -61.87 -13.10 -29.22
C ALA A 160 -62.01 -14.51 -28.64
N ILE A 161 -60.94 -15.31 -28.60
CA ILE A 161 -60.95 -16.61 -27.91
C ILE A 161 -61.38 -16.45 -26.45
N PHE A 162 -60.74 -15.53 -25.73
CA PHE A 162 -61.05 -15.32 -24.31
C PHE A 162 -62.46 -14.77 -24.10
N THR A 163 -62.88 -13.81 -24.93
CA THR A 163 -64.20 -13.17 -24.81
C THR A 163 -65.34 -14.14 -25.09
N ILE A 164 -65.20 -14.99 -26.10
CA ILE A 164 -66.24 -15.96 -26.45
C ILE A 164 -66.20 -17.18 -25.53
N GLY A 165 -65.00 -17.74 -25.31
CA GLY A 165 -64.79 -18.95 -24.55
C GLY A 165 -64.85 -18.78 -23.03
N GLU A 166 -64.73 -17.56 -22.51
CA GLU A 166 -64.70 -17.22 -21.06
C GLU A 166 -63.65 -18.00 -20.25
N VAL A 167 -62.59 -18.44 -20.93
CA VAL A 167 -61.44 -19.13 -20.34
C VAL A 167 -60.18 -18.39 -20.79
N PHE A 168 -59.41 -17.92 -19.83
CA PHE A 168 -58.17 -17.22 -20.11
C PHE A 168 -57.17 -18.16 -20.79
N PRO A 169 -56.65 -17.82 -21.99
CA PRO A 169 -55.74 -18.70 -22.71
C PRO A 169 -54.32 -18.65 -22.12
N CYS A 170 -53.99 -19.47 -21.13
CA CYS A 170 -52.62 -19.60 -20.60
C CYS A 170 -51.80 -20.69 -21.34
N ASP A 171 -50.47 -20.64 -21.25
CA ASP A 171 -49.53 -21.72 -21.64
C ASP A 171 -49.87 -22.57 -22.89
N PRO A 172 -49.72 -22.00 -24.10
CA PRO A 172 -49.93 -22.75 -25.32
C PRO A 172 -48.96 -23.95 -25.40
N VAL A 173 -49.51 -25.13 -25.69
CA VAL A 173 -48.80 -26.42 -25.87
C VAL A 173 -47.49 -26.23 -26.65
N ALA A 174 -46.49 -27.05 -26.34
CA ALA A 174 -45.16 -27.03 -26.96
C ALA A 174 -45.23 -26.75 -28.47
N ALA A 175 -44.42 -25.80 -28.94
CA ALA A 175 -44.47 -25.29 -30.33
C ALA A 175 -44.16 -26.36 -31.38
N THR A 176 -43.65 -27.51 -30.96
CA THR A 176 -43.31 -28.66 -31.79
C THR A 176 -43.75 -29.95 -31.12
N TYR A 177 -43.99 -31.00 -31.90
CA TYR A 177 -44.19 -32.36 -31.42
C TYR A 177 -43.35 -33.34 -32.24
N LEU A 178 -43.00 -34.48 -31.64
CA LEU A 178 -42.35 -35.57 -32.35
C LEU A 178 -43.41 -36.34 -33.13
N ASP A 179 -43.29 -36.37 -34.45
CA ASP A 179 -44.13 -37.20 -35.31
C ASP A 179 -43.63 -38.65 -35.18
N GLU A 180 -44.47 -39.54 -34.62
CA GLU A 180 -44.08 -40.91 -34.29
C GLU A 180 -43.82 -41.78 -35.53
N GLU A 181 -44.42 -41.46 -36.67
CA GLU A 181 -44.25 -42.20 -37.93
C GLU A 181 -42.95 -41.82 -38.64
N THR A 182 -42.60 -40.53 -38.63
CA THR A 182 -41.43 -40.01 -39.35
C THR A 182 -40.21 -39.79 -38.46
N GLY A 183 -40.38 -39.78 -37.14
CA GLY A 183 -39.34 -39.44 -36.15
C GLY A 183 -38.89 -37.98 -36.20
N LEU A 184 -39.58 -37.12 -36.96
CA LEU A 184 -39.20 -35.71 -37.14
C LEU A 184 -39.94 -34.80 -36.17
N LEU A 185 -39.25 -33.73 -35.76
CA LEU A 185 -39.86 -32.68 -34.96
C LEU A 185 -40.70 -31.75 -35.87
N VAL A 186 -42.02 -31.82 -35.75
CA VAL A 186 -42.97 -31.06 -36.57
C VAL A 186 -43.48 -29.85 -35.78
N ALA A 187 -43.48 -28.67 -36.42
CA ALA A 187 -43.99 -27.44 -35.83
C ALA A 187 -45.52 -27.43 -35.77
N ARG A 188 -46.09 -27.09 -34.60
CA ARG A 188 -47.51 -26.85 -34.43
C ARG A 188 -47.89 -25.47 -34.96
N THR A 189 -49.02 -25.39 -35.65
CA THR A 189 -49.70 -24.12 -35.94
C THR A 189 -50.27 -23.50 -34.67
N GLU A 190 -50.49 -22.19 -34.63
CA GLU A 190 -51.08 -21.55 -33.45
C GLU A 190 -52.48 -22.07 -33.14
N LEU A 191 -53.26 -22.41 -34.16
CA LEU A 191 -54.56 -23.07 -33.97
C LEU A 191 -54.44 -24.44 -33.30
N GLN A 192 -53.43 -25.23 -33.66
CA GLN A 192 -53.16 -26.51 -32.97
C GLN A 192 -52.72 -26.28 -31.52
N ARG A 193 -51.94 -25.24 -31.26
CA ARG A 193 -51.51 -24.89 -29.88
C ARG A 193 -52.66 -24.40 -29.01
N ARG A 194 -53.72 -23.85 -29.61
CA ARG A 194 -54.91 -23.32 -28.92
C ARG A 194 -56.18 -24.15 -29.14
N ALA A 195 -56.04 -25.40 -29.56
CA ALA A 195 -57.19 -26.27 -29.91
C ALA A 195 -58.17 -26.44 -28.73
N GLU A 196 -57.67 -26.48 -27.50
CA GLU A 196 -58.48 -26.55 -26.29
C GLU A 196 -59.33 -25.28 -26.07
N TYR A 197 -58.77 -24.09 -26.28
CA TYR A 197 -59.53 -22.86 -26.15
C TYR A 197 -60.58 -22.69 -27.27
N MET A 198 -60.26 -23.18 -28.48
CA MET A 198 -61.25 -23.26 -29.56
C MET A 198 -62.41 -24.21 -29.22
N ARG A 199 -62.18 -25.24 -28.40
CA ARG A 199 -63.25 -26.12 -27.90
C ARG A 199 -64.23 -25.34 -27.02
N HIS A 200 -63.72 -24.54 -26.08
CA HIS A 200 -64.54 -23.70 -25.21
C HIS A 200 -65.34 -22.66 -26.01
N VAL A 201 -64.75 -22.05 -27.04
CA VAL A 201 -65.47 -21.18 -27.97
C VAL A 201 -66.64 -21.92 -28.62
N ASN A 202 -66.42 -23.13 -29.14
CA ASN A 202 -67.49 -23.92 -29.75
C ASN A 202 -68.59 -24.30 -28.75
N GLU A 203 -68.23 -24.61 -27.50
CA GLU A 203 -69.19 -24.92 -26.43
C GLU A 203 -70.09 -23.73 -26.11
N GLN A 204 -69.51 -22.52 -26.00
CA GLN A 204 -70.26 -21.28 -25.75
C GLN A 204 -71.19 -20.92 -26.92
N LEU A 205 -70.74 -21.11 -28.16
CA LEU A 205 -71.59 -20.94 -29.34
C LEU A 205 -72.71 -22.00 -29.42
N ARG A 206 -72.45 -23.23 -28.96
CA ARG A 206 -73.47 -24.28 -28.90
C ARG A 206 -74.49 -23.99 -27.81
N ALA A 207 -74.05 -23.56 -26.64
CA ALA A 207 -74.91 -23.22 -25.50
C ALA A 207 -75.84 -22.04 -25.82
N SER A 208 -75.39 -21.08 -26.62
CA SER A 208 -76.21 -19.96 -27.12
C SER A 208 -77.12 -20.32 -28.30
N GLY A 209 -77.09 -21.57 -28.79
CA GLY A 209 -77.90 -22.03 -29.92
C GLY A 209 -77.46 -21.49 -31.29
N GLN A 210 -76.32 -20.81 -31.37
CA GLN A 210 -75.83 -20.16 -32.60
C GLN A 210 -74.84 -21.01 -33.40
N LEU A 211 -74.26 -22.05 -32.81
CA LEU A 211 -73.34 -22.93 -33.53
C LEU A 211 -74.06 -23.71 -34.64
N ARG A 212 -73.89 -23.24 -35.89
CA ARG A 212 -74.36 -23.93 -37.11
C ARG A 212 -73.24 -23.95 -38.15
N GLY A 213 -72.64 -25.13 -38.35
CA GLY A 213 -71.60 -25.32 -39.38
C GLY A 213 -70.49 -24.28 -39.32
N ASP A 214 -70.29 -23.56 -40.42
CA ASP A 214 -69.27 -22.53 -40.60
C ASP A 214 -69.66 -21.19 -39.95
N HIS A 215 -69.48 -21.08 -38.64
CA HIS A 215 -69.86 -19.88 -37.87
C HIS A 215 -68.90 -18.69 -38.13
N PRO A 216 -69.40 -17.46 -38.38
CA PRO A 216 -68.56 -16.30 -38.66
C PRO A 216 -67.48 -16.01 -37.60
N LEU A 217 -67.80 -16.18 -36.30
CA LEU A 217 -66.82 -16.00 -35.22
C LEU A 217 -65.71 -17.06 -35.23
N ILE A 218 -66.02 -18.31 -35.59
CA ILE A 218 -65.01 -19.37 -35.68
C ILE A 218 -64.05 -19.05 -36.82
N ARG A 219 -64.59 -18.69 -37.99
CA ARG A 219 -63.78 -18.24 -39.14
C ARG A 219 -62.90 -17.05 -38.79
N LEU A 220 -63.48 -16.04 -38.14
CA LEU A 220 -62.75 -14.85 -37.72
C LEU A 220 -61.55 -15.23 -36.86
N ILE A 221 -61.76 -16.02 -35.81
CA ILE A 221 -60.69 -16.42 -34.89
C ILE A 221 -59.61 -17.23 -35.64
N GLN A 222 -60.02 -18.18 -36.48
CA GLN A 222 -59.10 -18.99 -37.27
C GLN A 222 -58.24 -18.16 -38.23
N GLN A 223 -58.83 -17.17 -38.89
CA GLN A 223 -58.13 -16.29 -39.81
C GLN A 223 -57.20 -15.32 -39.07
N CYS A 224 -57.63 -14.76 -37.93
CA CYS A 224 -56.81 -13.88 -37.09
C CYS A 224 -55.57 -14.59 -36.53
N LEU A 225 -55.70 -15.86 -36.13
CA LEU A 225 -54.63 -16.66 -35.52
C LEU A 225 -53.73 -17.40 -36.52
N HIS A 226 -53.78 -17.03 -37.80
CA HIS A 226 -52.90 -17.63 -38.80
C HIS A 226 -51.41 -17.27 -38.54
N ASN A 227 -50.52 -18.27 -38.56
CA ASN A 227 -49.07 -18.08 -38.31
C ASN A 227 -48.42 -17.08 -39.29
N GLY A 228 -48.84 -17.11 -40.55
CA GLY A 228 -48.40 -16.15 -41.56
C GLY A 228 -49.18 -14.83 -41.47
N PRO A 229 -48.52 -13.68 -41.20
CA PRO A 229 -49.20 -12.39 -40.98
C PRO A 229 -50.00 -11.89 -42.19
N HIS A 230 -49.55 -12.18 -43.40
CA HIS A 230 -50.19 -11.78 -44.65
C HIS A 230 -51.46 -12.57 -44.99
N LYS A 231 -51.71 -13.70 -44.30
CA LYS A 231 -52.95 -14.46 -44.45
C LYS A 231 -54.00 -14.09 -43.40
N ARG A 232 -53.64 -13.21 -42.45
CA ARG A 232 -54.60 -12.63 -41.51
C ARG A 232 -55.47 -11.61 -42.25
N PRO A 233 -56.75 -11.48 -41.88
CA PRO A 233 -57.66 -10.54 -42.52
C PRO A 233 -57.23 -9.10 -42.21
N SER A 234 -57.58 -8.18 -43.08
CA SER A 234 -57.54 -6.76 -42.77
C SER A 234 -58.54 -6.42 -41.67
N ILE A 235 -58.29 -5.34 -40.92
CA ILE A 235 -59.22 -4.93 -39.86
C ILE A 235 -60.63 -4.61 -40.38
N ARG A 236 -60.76 -4.20 -41.65
CA ARG A 236 -62.05 -4.01 -42.33
C ARG A 236 -62.79 -5.32 -42.57
N GLU A 237 -62.08 -6.37 -42.96
CA GLU A 237 -62.67 -7.71 -43.11
C GLU A 237 -63.08 -8.29 -41.75
N VAL A 238 -62.29 -8.03 -40.71
CA VAL A 238 -62.65 -8.38 -39.32
C VAL A 238 -63.96 -7.70 -38.90
N LEU A 239 -64.11 -6.40 -39.16
CA LEU A 239 -65.35 -5.67 -38.88
C LEU A 239 -66.55 -6.29 -39.59
N ARG A 240 -66.42 -6.60 -40.89
CA ARG A 240 -67.48 -7.27 -41.66
C ARG A 240 -67.89 -8.61 -41.05
N LEU A 241 -66.92 -9.45 -40.67
CA LEU A 241 -67.19 -10.76 -40.06
C LEU A 241 -67.84 -10.63 -38.67
N LEU A 242 -67.48 -9.61 -37.89
CA LEU A 242 -68.08 -9.31 -36.60
C LEU A 242 -69.51 -8.73 -36.74
N GLU A 243 -69.76 -7.92 -37.76
CA GLU A 243 -71.11 -7.44 -38.08
C GLU A 243 -72.03 -8.60 -38.50
N GLU A 244 -71.54 -9.52 -39.34
CA GLU A 244 -72.25 -10.76 -39.69
C GLU A 244 -72.56 -11.59 -38.45
N ALA A 245 -71.57 -11.78 -37.56
CA ALA A 245 -71.77 -12.49 -36.29
C ALA A 245 -72.78 -11.78 -35.38
N ARG A 246 -72.73 -10.45 -35.27
CA ARG A 246 -73.64 -9.66 -34.43
C ARG A 246 -75.07 -9.68 -34.97
N ALA A 247 -75.24 -9.64 -36.29
CA ALA A 247 -76.55 -9.75 -36.93
C ALA A 247 -77.17 -11.15 -36.75
N GLY A 248 -76.35 -12.21 -36.78
CA GLY A 248 -76.77 -13.57 -36.44
C GLY A 248 -77.05 -13.78 -34.95
N ALA A 249 -76.44 -12.95 -34.08
CA ALA A 249 -76.54 -13.05 -32.63
C ALA A 249 -77.73 -12.29 -32.01
N ARG A 250 -78.80 -12.04 -32.77
CA ARG A 250 -80.05 -11.44 -32.26
C ARG A 250 -80.69 -12.37 -31.22
N ASP A 251 -80.27 -12.18 -29.99
CA ASP A 251 -80.86 -12.77 -28.81
C ASP A 251 -82.16 -12.01 -28.52
N SER A 252 -83.30 -12.63 -28.81
CA SER A 252 -84.64 -12.05 -28.66
C SER A 252 -84.95 -11.60 -27.22
N GLY A 253 -84.12 -11.99 -26.23
CA GLY A 253 -84.29 -11.60 -24.83
C GLY A 253 -83.90 -10.16 -24.47
N TRP A 254 -83.09 -9.45 -25.27
CA TRP A 254 -82.67 -8.07 -24.94
C TRP A 254 -83.58 -6.98 -25.54
N GLU A 255 -84.29 -7.28 -26.63
CA GLU A 255 -85.27 -6.37 -27.23
C GLU A 255 -86.69 -6.57 -26.65
N GLU A 256 -87.00 -7.74 -26.07
CA GLU A 256 -88.29 -8.00 -25.39
C GLU A 256 -88.46 -7.28 -24.04
N VAL A 257 -87.38 -6.88 -23.37
CA VAL A 257 -87.46 -6.04 -22.15
C VAL A 257 -87.93 -4.60 -22.48
N GLN A 258 -87.76 -4.15 -23.73
CA GLN A 258 -88.28 -2.86 -24.19
C GLN A 258 -89.67 -2.92 -24.84
N ALA A 259 -90.11 -4.09 -25.34
CA ALA A 259 -91.34 -4.21 -26.13
C ALA A 259 -92.59 -4.69 -25.36
N ALA A 260 -92.46 -5.12 -24.10
CA ALA A 260 -93.58 -5.70 -23.33
C ALA A 260 -94.59 -4.69 -22.73
N GLN A 261 -94.59 -3.41 -23.14
CA GLN A 261 -95.40 -2.36 -22.51
C GLN A 261 -96.77 -2.06 -23.15
N THR A 262 -97.21 -2.77 -24.20
CA THR A 262 -98.49 -2.44 -24.83
C THR A 262 -99.20 -3.67 -25.39
N GLN A 263 -100.16 -4.26 -24.64
CA GLN A 263 -101.53 -4.61 -25.07
C GLN A 263 -102.38 -5.19 -23.90
N PRO A 264 -103.70 -4.93 -23.81
CA PRO A 264 -104.52 -5.28 -22.64
C PRO A 264 -105.31 -6.61 -22.79
N ARG A 265 -105.56 -7.30 -21.66
CA ARG A 265 -106.32 -8.57 -21.56
C ARG A 265 -107.38 -8.56 -20.43
N ASN A 266 -108.62 -8.83 -20.82
CA ASN A 266 -109.83 -9.41 -20.18
C ASN A 266 -110.15 -9.33 -18.65
N GLN A 267 -111.42 -9.04 -18.35
CA GLN A 267 -111.98 -8.57 -17.05
C GLN A 267 -112.14 -9.60 -15.91
N SER A 268 -112.02 -10.91 -16.14
CA SER A 268 -112.12 -11.93 -15.08
C SER A 268 -110.79 -12.17 -14.36
N SER A 269 -109.65 -11.97 -15.03
CA SER A 269 -108.34 -11.96 -14.40
C SER A 269 -108.05 -10.64 -13.69
N GLU A 270 -108.82 -9.59 -13.98
CA GLU A 270 -108.58 -8.22 -13.52
C GLU A 270 -108.76 -8.04 -12.01
N ARG A 271 -109.66 -8.79 -11.36
CA ARG A 271 -109.81 -8.75 -9.89
C ARG A 271 -108.69 -9.47 -9.14
N ASP A 272 -108.29 -10.65 -9.61
CA ASP A 272 -107.14 -11.37 -9.04
C ASP A 272 -105.84 -10.61 -9.31
N LEU A 273 -105.71 -10.03 -10.50
CA LEU A 273 -104.62 -9.11 -10.84
C LEU A 273 -104.66 -7.85 -9.98
N GLN A 274 -105.83 -7.27 -9.68
CA GLN A 274 -105.94 -6.09 -8.81
C GLN A 274 -105.47 -6.40 -7.38
N SER A 275 -105.88 -7.52 -6.80
CA SER A 275 -105.38 -7.95 -5.48
C SER A 275 -103.86 -8.20 -5.50
N ARG A 276 -103.35 -8.87 -6.53
CA ARG A 276 -101.91 -9.10 -6.70
C ARG A 276 -101.14 -7.79 -6.92
N VAL A 277 -101.72 -6.85 -7.64
CA VAL A 277 -101.16 -5.50 -7.88
C VAL A 277 -101.10 -4.73 -6.56
N GLN A 278 -102.12 -4.83 -5.71
CA GLN A 278 -102.13 -4.16 -4.41
C GLN A 278 -101.06 -4.72 -3.47
N GLU A 279 -100.91 -6.05 -3.45
CA GLU A 279 -99.87 -6.74 -2.68
C GLU A 279 -98.46 -6.39 -3.20
N LEU A 280 -98.27 -6.38 -4.52
CA LEU A 280 -97.03 -5.93 -5.15
C LEU A 280 -96.75 -4.44 -4.91
N GLN A 281 -97.76 -3.58 -4.85
CA GLN A 281 -97.61 -2.16 -4.52
C GLN A 281 -97.12 -1.97 -3.08
N GLN A 282 -97.62 -2.76 -2.14
CA GLN A 282 -97.16 -2.73 -0.75
C GLN A 282 -95.71 -3.21 -0.63
N GLN A 283 -95.35 -4.30 -1.34
CA GLN A 283 -93.96 -4.77 -1.41
C GLN A 283 -93.04 -3.75 -2.07
N LEU A 284 -93.51 -3.06 -3.12
CA LEU A 284 -92.77 -2.02 -3.81
C LEU A 284 -92.55 -0.80 -2.91
N GLN A 285 -93.55 -0.40 -2.11
CA GLN A 285 -93.38 0.65 -1.11
C GLN A 285 -92.36 0.26 -0.03
N SER A 286 -92.40 -0.97 0.48
CA SER A 286 -91.42 -1.47 1.44
C SER A 286 -90.00 -1.46 0.87
N ARG A 287 -89.82 -2.01 -0.35
CA ARG A 287 -88.52 -1.99 -1.05
C ARG A 287 -88.04 -0.58 -1.39
N ASN A 288 -88.95 0.35 -1.68
CA ASN A 288 -88.58 1.75 -1.93
C ASN A 288 -88.10 2.44 -0.65
N GLN A 289 -88.70 2.14 0.51
CA GLN A 289 -88.22 2.63 1.79
C GLN A 289 -86.84 2.05 2.12
N GLU A 290 -86.65 0.74 1.96
CA GLU A 290 -85.35 0.09 2.17
C GLU A 290 -84.27 0.66 1.24
N ASN A 291 -84.61 0.92 -0.03
CA ASN A 291 -83.71 1.60 -0.97
C ASN A 291 -83.36 3.03 -0.53
N ALA A 292 -84.28 3.78 0.08
CA ALA A 292 -84.03 5.12 0.59
C ALA A 292 -83.09 5.10 1.81
N ASP A 293 -83.25 4.12 2.70
CA ASP A 293 -82.40 3.92 3.87
C ASP A 293 -80.98 3.48 3.44
N LEU A 294 -80.89 2.60 2.45
CA LEU A 294 -79.63 2.19 1.83
C LEU A 294 -78.94 3.36 1.10
N GLN A 295 -79.68 4.20 0.38
CA GLN A 295 -79.15 5.40 -0.25
C GLN A 295 -78.56 6.37 0.78
N SER A 296 -79.23 6.56 1.91
CA SER A 296 -78.74 7.39 3.01
C SER A 296 -77.44 6.82 3.60
N SER A 297 -77.38 5.51 3.83
CA SER A 297 -76.17 4.82 4.31
C SER A 297 -75.00 4.93 3.33
N VAL A 298 -75.27 4.79 2.02
CA VAL A 298 -74.26 4.98 0.96
C VAL A 298 -73.74 6.41 0.95
N GLN A 299 -74.60 7.41 1.12
CA GLN A 299 -74.20 8.81 1.16
C GLN A 299 -73.29 9.11 2.37
N GLU A 300 -73.60 8.52 3.52
CA GLU A 300 -72.80 8.67 4.74
C GLU A 300 -71.41 8.02 4.58
N LEU A 301 -71.35 6.80 4.01
CA LEU A 301 -70.10 6.13 3.66
C LEU A 301 -69.29 6.92 2.62
N GLN A 302 -69.95 7.56 1.66
CA GLN A 302 -69.27 8.43 0.69
C GLN A 302 -68.63 9.65 1.35
N GLN A 303 -69.31 10.29 2.32
CA GLN A 303 -68.70 11.39 3.10
C GLN A 303 -67.50 10.91 3.92
N GLN A 304 -67.60 9.75 4.57
CA GLN A 304 -66.47 9.18 5.31
C GLN A 304 -65.29 8.85 4.39
N LEU A 305 -65.55 8.29 3.21
CA LEU A 305 -64.53 8.01 2.20
C LEU A 305 -63.85 9.30 1.72
N GLN A 306 -64.63 10.37 1.47
CA GLN A 306 -64.09 11.68 1.10
C GLN A 306 -63.19 12.25 2.20
N SER A 307 -63.62 12.17 3.47
CA SER A 307 -62.83 12.61 4.62
C SER A 307 -61.50 11.85 4.73
N ARG A 308 -61.53 10.51 4.66
CA ARG A 308 -60.31 9.68 4.69
C ARG A 308 -59.40 9.91 3.49
N ASN A 309 -59.96 10.17 2.31
CA ASN A 309 -59.16 10.52 1.14
C ASN A 309 -58.45 11.84 1.32
N GLN A 310 -59.11 12.85 1.92
CA GLN A 310 -58.47 14.12 2.24
C GLN A 310 -57.33 13.95 3.27
N GLU A 311 -57.54 13.11 4.29
CA GLU A 311 -56.50 12.78 5.27
C GLU A 311 -55.29 12.08 4.61
N ASN A 312 -55.54 11.13 3.70
CA ASN A 312 -54.48 10.49 2.93
C ASN A 312 -53.68 11.48 2.08
N VAL A 313 -54.33 12.46 1.45
CA VAL A 313 -53.64 13.52 0.68
C VAL A 313 -52.75 14.37 1.61
N ASN A 314 -53.24 14.71 2.80
CA ASN A 314 -52.46 15.47 3.78
C ASN A 314 -51.25 14.67 4.28
N LEU A 315 -51.44 13.38 4.59
CA LEU A 315 -50.36 12.47 4.99
C LEU A 315 -49.32 12.29 3.88
N GLN A 316 -49.76 12.13 2.64
CA GLN A 316 -48.85 12.05 1.48
C GLN A 316 -48.00 13.31 1.35
N SER A 317 -48.58 14.49 1.55
CA SER A 317 -47.85 15.76 1.52
C SER A 317 -46.80 15.83 2.64
N SER A 318 -47.15 15.40 3.86
CA SER A 318 -46.24 15.35 5.00
C SER A 318 -45.09 14.35 4.79
N VAL A 319 -45.37 13.18 4.20
CA VAL A 319 -44.34 12.18 3.82
C VAL A 319 -43.39 12.73 2.76
N GLN A 320 -43.90 13.48 1.77
CA GLN A 320 -43.07 14.11 0.75
C GLN A 320 -42.13 15.17 1.35
N GLU A 321 -42.62 15.98 2.28
CA GLU A 321 -41.82 16.97 3.00
C GLU A 321 -40.72 16.30 3.85
N LEU A 322 -41.08 15.22 4.57
CA LEU A 322 -40.11 14.39 5.30
C LEU A 322 -39.05 13.80 4.37
N HIS A 323 -39.44 13.29 3.21
CA HIS A 323 -38.49 12.78 2.22
C HIS A 323 -37.53 13.86 1.71
N PHE A 324 -38.03 15.05 1.40
CA PHE A 324 -37.17 16.16 0.97
C PHE A 324 -36.18 16.56 2.06
N ARG A 325 -36.63 16.64 3.31
CA ARG A 325 -35.80 16.95 4.46
C ARG A 325 -34.75 15.87 4.74
N ASN A 326 -35.09 14.59 4.60
CA ASN A 326 -34.13 13.49 4.70
C ASN A 326 -33.10 13.56 3.57
N GLN A 327 -33.52 13.79 2.33
CA GLN A 327 -32.58 13.97 1.21
C GLN A 327 -31.63 15.16 1.41
N ALA A 328 -32.10 16.25 2.01
CA ALA A 328 -31.25 17.38 2.36
C ALA A 328 -30.24 16.99 3.45
N LYS A 329 -30.67 16.26 4.49
CA LYS A 329 -29.79 15.74 5.55
C LYS A 329 -28.77 14.74 5.03
N ASP A 330 -29.14 13.87 4.08
CA ASP A 330 -28.22 12.93 3.44
C ASP A 330 -27.12 13.66 2.66
N ARG A 331 -27.45 14.81 2.03
CA ARG A 331 -26.46 15.66 1.35
C ARG A 331 -25.53 16.34 2.35
N GLU A 332 -26.08 16.93 3.41
CA GLU A 332 -25.28 17.53 4.49
C GLU A 332 -24.34 16.48 5.11
N LEU A 333 -24.81 15.26 5.33
CA LEU A 333 -24.00 14.16 5.85
C LEU A 333 -22.88 13.76 4.87
N ALA A 334 -23.18 13.67 3.57
CA ALA A 334 -22.18 13.36 2.55
C ALA A 334 -21.09 14.43 2.45
N GLU A 335 -21.47 15.71 2.54
CA GLU A 335 -20.54 16.84 2.58
C GLU A 335 -19.66 16.79 3.85
N ALA A 336 -20.26 16.55 5.02
CA ALA A 336 -19.53 16.43 6.27
C ALA A 336 -18.54 15.24 6.24
N GLN A 337 -18.94 14.10 5.67
CA GLN A 337 -18.06 12.94 5.49
C GLN A 337 -16.91 13.22 4.53
N GLN A 338 -17.14 14.01 3.46
CA GLN A 338 -16.08 14.42 2.56
C GLN A 338 -15.07 15.35 3.27
N GLN A 339 -15.55 16.32 4.04
CA GLN A 339 -14.69 17.20 4.83
C GLN A 339 -13.89 16.41 5.87
N LEU A 340 -14.50 15.40 6.51
CA LEU A 340 -13.81 14.53 7.46
C LEU A 340 -12.68 13.76 6.77
N ARG A 341 -12.93 13.15 5.61
CA ARG A 341 -11.90 12.44 4.83
C ARG A 341 -10.74 13.36 4.44
N GLN A 342 -11.03 14.59 4.01
CA GLN A 342 -9.99 15.58 3.70
C GLN A 342 -9.14 15.90 4.94
N LYS A 343 -9.77 16.12 6.10
CA LYS A 343 -9.06 16.35 7.35
C LYS A 343 -8.25 15.16 7.82
N GLU A 344 -8.73 13.94 7.62
CA GLU A 344 -7.98 12.70 7.90
C GLU A 344 -6.73 12.59 7.03
N GLU A 345 -6.83 12.92 5.73
CA GLU A 345 -5.69 12.96 4.82
C GLU A 345 -4.68 14.05 5.21
N GLU A 346 -5.14 15.25 5.57
CA GLU A 346 -4.29 16.34 6.08
C GLU A 346 -3.61 15.97 7.41
N LEU A 347 -4.32 15.29 8.31
CA LEU A 347 -3.74 14.81 9.56
C LEU A 347 -2.66 13.76 9.29
N GLN A 348 -2.91 12.82 8.40
CA GLN A 348 -1.93 11.80 8.02
C GLN A 348 -0.69 12.40 7.35
N SER A 349 -0.83 13.45 6.54
CA SER A 349 0.34 14.13 5.97
C SER A 349 1.13 14.85 7.05
N SER A 350 0.46 15.56 7.96
CA SER A 350 1.09 16.22 9.12
C SER A 350 1.80 15.22 10.03
N GLU A 351 1.22 14.05 10.30
CA GLU A 351 1.85 12.99 11.10
C GLU A 351 3.10 12.44 10.44
N ARG A 352 3.11 12.28 9.11
CA ARG A 352 4.30 11.84 8.36
C ARG A 352 5.41 12.89 8.40
N GLU A 353 5.05 14.17 8.30
CA GLU A 353 6.00 15.27 8.44
C GLU A 353 6.58 15.31 9.86
N GLU A 354 5.75 15.19 10.90
CA GLU A 354 6.20 15.12 12.29
C GLU A 354 7.13 13.92 12.52
N GLN A 355 6.79 12.74 12.01
CA GLN A 355 7.65 11.55 12.09
C GLN A 355 9.01 11.79 11.42
N THR A 356 9.02 12.47 10.27
CA THR A 356 10.25 12.80 9.55
C THR A 356 11.12 13.77 10.36
N VAL A 357 10.52 14.83 10.90
CA VAL A 357 11.21 15.80 11.77
C VAL A 357 11.74 15.12 13.03
N ARG A 358 10.95 14.24 13.64
CA ARG A 358 11.36 13.48 14.82
C ARG A 358 12.53 12.55 14.53
N GLN A 359 12.54 11.89 13.37
CA GLN A 359 13.66 11.05 12.95
C GLN A 359 14.92 11.88 12.70
N GLN A 360 14.78 13.05 12.07
CA GLN A 360 15.88 14.00 11.88
C GLN A 360 16.44 14.50 13.22
N LEU A 361 15.56 14.83 14.19
CA LEU A 361 15.96 15.23 15.53
C LEU A 361 16.74 14.13 16.25
N ILE A 362 16.27 12.88 16.19
CA ILE A 362 16.98 11.74 16.78
C ILE A 362 18.37 11.59 16.18
N SER A 363 18.50 11.67 14.85
CA SER A 363 19.81 11.60 14.19
C SER A 363 20.73 12.76 14.57
N SER A 364 20.20 13.97 14.69
CA SER A 364 20.95 15.16 15.12
C SER A 364 21.40 15.04 16.58
N GLN A 365 20.55 14.52 17.46
CA GLN A 365 20.91 14.25 18.86
C GLN A 365 22.00 13.19 18.98
N GLN A 366 21.98 12.15 18.15
CA GLN A 366 23.05 11.14 18.11
C GLN A 366 24.37 11.76 17.65
N GLN A 367 24.36 12.59 16.62
CA GLN A 367 25.55 13.32 16.17
C GLN A 367 26.11 14.25 17.25
N LEU A 368 25.23 14.96 17.97
CA LEU A 368 25.65 15.80 19.10
C LEU A 368 26.30 14.98 20.21
N ARG A 369 25.71 13.84 20.60
CA ARG A 369 26.32 12.93 21.59
C ARG A 369 27.70 12.44 21.15
N GLN A 370 27.84 12.06 19.88
CA GLN A 370 29.15 11.65 19.35
C GLN A 370 30.18 12.78 19.43
N LYS A 371 29.79 14.02 19.12
CA LYS A 371 30.66 15.19 19.28
C LYS A 371 30.99 15.50 20.73
N GLU A 372 30.04 15.36 21.65
CA GLU A 372 30.29 15.52 23.09
C GLU A 372 31.29 14.49 23.59
N GLU A 373 31.17 13.24 23.16
CA GLU A 373 32.14 12.17 23.48
C GLU A 373 33.53 12.46 22.88
N GLU A 374 33.59 12.96 21.64
CA GLU A 374 34.85 13.35 20.99
C GLU A 374 35.52 14.52 21.73
N LEU A 375 34.76 15.56 22.07
CA LEU A 375 35.26 16.69 22.87
C LEU A 375 35.71 16.26 24.26
N ALA A 376 35.01 15.32 24.90
CA ALA A 376 35.43 14.75 26.17
C ALA A 376 36.76 14.00 26.05
N ARG A 377 36.97 13.24 24.96
CA ARG A 377 38.26 12.57 24.67
C ARG A 377 39.38 13.59 24.46
N GLN A 378 39.15 14.60 23.63
CA GLN A 378 40.12 15.68 23.39
C GLN A 378 40.45 16.43 24.69
N GLY A 379 39.45 16.72 25.53
CA GLY A 379 39.65 17.32 26.85
C GLY A 379 40.51 16.46 27.78
N ALA A 380 40.31 15.14 27.77
CA ALA A 380 41.14 14.21 28.54
C ALA A 380 42.58 14.15 28.01
N GLU A 381 42.78 14.19 26.69
CA GLU A 381 44.11 14.25 26.08
C GLU A 381 44.84 15.55 26.42
N LEU A 382 44.16 16.69 26.35
CA LEU A 382 44.72 17.98 26.75
C LEU A 382 45.11 18.00 28.23
N THR A 383 44.28 17.44 29.11
CA THR A 383 44.61 17.32 30.53
C THR A 383 45.88 16.48 30.74
N ARG A 384 46.02 15.34 30.04
CA ARG A 384 47.22 14.50 30.10
C ARG A 384 48.45 15.21 29.56
N ALA A 385 48.30 15.97 28.48
CA ALA A 385 49.37 16.78 27.91
C ALA A 385 49.81 17.87 28.90
N GLU A 386 48.85 18.56 29.54
CA GLU A 386 49.13 19.57 30.56
C GLU A 386 49.87 18.97 31.76
N GLU A 387 49.45 17.82 32.26
CA GLU A 387 50.15 17.11 33.34
C GLU A 387 51.58 16.71 32.94
N THR A 388 51.79 16.35 31.68
CA THR A 388 53.11 15.99 31.15
C THR A 388 54.01 17.22 31.08
N ILE A 389 53.51 18.33 30.54
CA ILE A 389 54.21 19.63 30.50
C ILE A 389 54.54 20.10 31.92
N ARG A 390 53.61 19.97 32.88
CA ARG A 390 53.87 20.30 34.29
C ARG A 390 55.00 19.46 34.89
N ARG A 391 55.02 18.15 34.61
CA ARG A 391 56.10 17.25 35.04
C ARG A 391 57.45 17.63 34.42
N GLU A 392 57.48 17.92 33.13
CA GLU A 392 58.70 18.36 32.44
C GLU A 392 59.20 19.71 32.97
N LEU A 393 58.30 20.68 33.19
CA LEU A 393 58.64 21.95 33.83
C LEU A 393 59.23 21.76 35.24
N GLN A 394 58.68 20.82 36.03
CA GLN A 394 59.22 20.50 37.35
C GLN A 394 60.63 19.89 37.24
N GLN A 395 60.86 18.97 36.30
CA GLN A 395 62.19 18.41 36.05
C GLN A 395 63.19 19.46 35.56
N LEU A 396 62.76 20.38 34.69
CA LEU A 396 63.60 21.48 34.23
C LEU A 396 63.97 22.42 35.37
N ARG A 397 63.03 22.74 36.27
CA ARG A 397 63.32 23.52 37.49
C ARG A 397 64.34 22.83 38.38
N GLN A 398 64.21 21.51 38.60
CA GLN A 398 65.21 20.75 39.37
C GLN A 398 66.59 20.78 38.72
N LYS A 399 66.66 20.58 37.39
CA LYS A 399 67.92 20.70 36.64
C LYS A 399 68.50 22.10 36.70
N GLU A 400 67.67 23.13 36.68
CA GLU A 400 68.11 24.52 36.84
C GLU A 400 68.71 24.74 38.23
N GLU A 401 68.09 24.22 39.30
CA GLU A 401 68.63 24.26 40.66
C GLU A 401 69.96 23.50 40.79
N GLU A 402 70.07 22.32 40.18
CA GLU A 402 71.33 21.54 40.11
C GLU A 402 72.41 22.28 39.31
N LEU A 403 72.04 22.94 38.21
CA LEU A 403 72.98 23.74 37.43
C LEU A 403 73.48 24.94 38.24
N GLN A 404 72.56 25.64 38.92
CA GLN A 404 72.91 26.77 39.79
C GLN A 404 73.80 26.34 40.95
N SER A 405 73.57 25.17 41.56
CA SER A 405 74.45 24.65 42.63
C SER A 405 75.83 24.30 42.07
N SER A 406 75.91 23.62 40.92
CA SER A 406 77.17 23.34 40.23
C SER A 406 77.92 24.61 39.83
N GLU A 407 77.20 25.66 39.41
CA GLU A 407 77.81 26.95 39.08
C GLU A 407 78.36 27.66 40.32
N ARG A 408 77.65 27.62 41.46
CA ARG A 408 78.16 28.10 42.75
C ARG A 408 79.40 27.33 43.20
N GLU A 409 79.44 26.02 43.03
CA GLU A 409 80.62 25.20 43.30
C GLU A 409 81.80 25.59 42.41
N LYS A 410 81.57 25.72 41.08
CA LYS A 410 82.61 26.19 40.14
C LYS A 410 83.12 27.58 40.50
N GLN A 411 82.24 28.51 40.89
CA GLN A 411 82.64 29.84 41.36
C GLN A 411 83.51 29.75 42.62
N THR A 412 83.16 28.87 43.56
CA THR A 412 83.94 28.63 44.78
C THR A 412 85.33 28.06 44.46
N VAL A 413 85.41 27.04 43.61
CA VAL A 413 86.68 26.46 43.15
C VAL A 413 87.52 27.50 42.41
N ARG A 414 86.90 28.32 41.55
CA ARG A 414 87.60 29.42 40.86
C ARG A 414 88.16 30.45 41.84
N GLN A 415 87.41 30.82 42.87
CA GLN A 415 87.91 31.72 43.92
C GLN A 415 89.08 31.08 44.70
N GLN A 416 88.98 29.80 45.05
CA GLN A 416 90.08 29.07 45.69
C GLN A 416 91.33 29.03 44.81
N LEU A 417 91.18 28.75 43.51
CA LEU A 417 92.29 28.77 42.57
C LEU A 417 92.94 30.15 42.46
N ILE A 418 92.15 31.22 42.35
CA ILE A 418 92.66 32.60 42.35
C ILE A 418 93.44 32.88 43.64
N SER A 419 92.91 32.45 44.80
CA SER A 419 93.61 32.61 46.09
C SER A 419 94.92 31.81 46.15
N SER A 420 94.96 30.61 45.58
CA SER A 420 96.16 29.77 45.50
C SER A 420 97.21 30.39 44.57
N GLN A 421 96.80 30.79 43.36
CA GLN A 421 97.68 31.48 42.41
C GLN A 421 98.25 32.77 43.01
N ARG A 422 97.44 33.52 43.75
CA ARG A 422 97.91 34.72 44.46
C ARG A 422 98.97 34.36 45.51
N ARG A 423 98.76 33.32 46.33
CA ARG A 423 99.77 32.84 47.29
C ARG A 423 101.05 32.39 46.61
N GLU A 424 100.96 31.64 45.51
CA GLU A 424 102.13 31.23 44.72
C GLU A 424 102.85 32.45 44.14
N THR A 425 102.12 33.42 43.59
CA THR A 425 102.70 34.66 43.06
C THR A 425 103.40 35.47 44.15
N GLU A 426 102.79 35.58 45.34
CA GLU A 426 103.38 36.23 46.51
C GLU A 426 104.66 35.49 46.98
N LEU A 427 104.66 34.15 46.96
CA LEU A 427 105.83 33.34 47.28
C LEU A 427 106.95 33.53 46.25
N VAL A 428 106.63 33.53 44.95
CA VAL A 428 107.59 33.80 43.87
C VAL A 428 108.16 35.20 44.03
N GLN A 429 107.32 36.21 44.28
CA GLN A 429 107.79 37.58 44.53
C GLN A 429 108.68 37.68 45.77
N ALA A 430 108.39 36.94 46.83
CA ALA A 430 109.22 36.86 48.03
C ALA A 430 110.58 36.20 47.73
N LYS A 431 110.58 35.10 46.97
CA LYS A 431 111.80 34.42 46.53
C LYS A 431 112.64 35.30 45.61
N ASP A 432 112.04 36.04 44.70
CA ASP A 432 112.72 37.01 43.86
C ASP A 432 113.35 38.16 44.68
N ARG A 433 112.69 38.61 45.76
CA ARG A 433 113.29 39.59 46.69
C ARG A 433 114.50 39.00 47.41
N GLU A 434 114.38 37.79 47.96
CA GLU A 434 115.49 37.07 48.59
C GLU A 434 116.66 36.87 47.61
N LEU A 435 116.36 36.52 46.35
CA LEU A 435 117.36 36.36 45.31
C LEU A 435 118.06 37.69 45.00
N ARG A 436 117.30 38.79 44.87
CA ARG A 436 117.84 40.14 44.65
C ARG A 436 118.75 40.58 45.80
N GLU A 437 118.38 40.30 47.05
CA GLU A 437 119.23 40.57 48.22
C GLU A 437 120.52 39.76 48.16
N LYS A 438 120.45 38.46 47.84
CA LYS A 438 121.65 37.61 47.67
C LYS A 438 122.53 38.07 46.51
N VAL A 439 121.96 38.47 45.39
CA VAL A 439 122.71 39.04 44.26
C VAL A 439 123.41 40.33 44.68
N SER A 440 122.72 41.24 45.38
CA SER A 440 123.33 42.46 45.93
C SER A 440 124.49 42.15 46.88
N LEU A 441 124.32 41.13 47.74
CA LEU A 441 125.37 40.68 48.66
C LEU A 441 126.57 40.09 47.91
N LEU A 442 126.33 39.31 46.86
CA LEU A 442 127.37 38.77 45.98
C LEU A 442 128.12 39.90 45.27
N THR A 443 127.41 40.89 44.71
CA THR A 443 128.05 42.06 44.08
C THR A 443 128.91 42.84 45.08
N ARG A 444 128.48 42.96 46.35
CA ARG A 444 129.31 43.55 47.40
C ARG A 444 130.55 42.70 47.69
N LYS A 445 130.41 41.38 47.77
CA LYS A 445 131.53 40.45 47.98
C LYS A 445 132.52 40.45 46.81
N GLU A 446 132.05 40.58 45.58
CA GLU A 446 132.89 40.76 44.40
C GLU A 446 133.68 42.07 44.45
N ARG A 447 133.08 43.16 44.93
CA ARG A 447 133.81 44.43 45.18
C ARG A 447 134.86 44.29 46.27
N GLU A 448 134.53 43.65 47.40
CA GLU A 448 135.49 43.36 48.47
C GLU A 448 136.64 42.46 47.95
N LEU A 449 136.35 41.50 47.07
CA LEU A 449 137.36 40.67 46.42
C LEU A 449 138.24 41.50 45.45
N ALA A 450 137.65 42.41 44.68
CA ALA A 450 138.39 43.30 43.80
C ALA A 450 139.30 44.26 44.58
N GLU A 451 138.84 44.79 45.71
CA GLU A 451 139.63 45.62 46.62
C GLU A 451 140.78 44.85 47.25
N THR A 452 140.53 43.62 47.73
CA THR A 452 141.59 42.76 48.28
C THR A 452 142.61 42.36 47.22
N GLN A 453 142.19 42.08 45.98
CA GLN A 453 143.10 41.86 44.85
C GLN A 453 143.91 43.11 44.50
N HIS A 454 143.33 44.31 44.60
CA HIS A 454 144.05 45.56 44.41
C HIS A 454 145.10 45.78 45.51
N GLN A 455 144.76 45.52 46.77
CA GLN A 455 145.70 45.61 47.89
C GLN A 455 146.84 44.60 47.75
N LEU A 456 146.55 43.39 47.23
CA LEU A 456 147.57 42.39 46.94
C LEU A 456 148.58 42.89 45.90
N ARG A 457 148.12 43.50 44.79
CA ARG A 457 149.01 44.07 43.77
C ARG A 457 149.91 45.18 44.31
N GLN A 458 149.38 46.06 45.16
CA GLN A 458 150.18 47.11 45.82
C GLN A 458 151.25 46.53 46.76
N LYS A 459 150.92 45.45 47.49
CA LYS A 459 151.86 44.73 48.35
C LYS A 459 152.95 44.01 47.53
N GLU A 460 152.59 43.44 46.37
CA GLU A 460 153.55 42.83 45.44
C GLU A 460 154.53 43.85 44.83
N GLU A 461 154.09 45.07 44.54
CA GLU A 461 154.97 46.17 44.09
C GLU A 461 155.93 46.66 45.19
N GLN A 462 155.46 46.72 46.44
CA GLN A 462 156.33 47.05 47.59
C GLN A 462 157.42 45.99 47.82
N LEU A 463 157.08 44.71 47.64
CA LEU A 463 158.01 43.59 47.78
C LEU A 463 159.14 43.68 46.74
N ARG A 464 158.81 43.99 45.47
CA ARG A 464 159.80 44.18 44.39
C ARG A 464 160.77 45.34 44.64
N SER A 465 160.36 46.39 45.37
CA SER A 465 161.26 47.49 45.73
C SER A 465 162.23 47.13 46.88
N SER A 466 161.82 46.24 47.79
CA SER A 466 162.69 45.75 48.87
C SER A 466 163.69 44.70 48.40
N GLU A 467 163.34 43.92 47.37
CA GLU A 467 164.22 42.91 46.77
C GLU A 467 165.40 43.55 45.99
N ALA A 468 165.27 44.80 45.52
CA ALA A 468 166.35 45.55 44.87
C ALA A 468 167.42 46.10 45.84
N LEU A 469 167.07 46.35 47.10
CA LEU A 469 168.00 46.79 48.16
C LEU A 469 168.79 45.63 48.79
N VAL A 470 168.25 44.41 48.70
CA VAL A 470 168.88 43.17 49.23
C VAL A 470 169.89 42.57 48.23
N ALA A 471 169.83 42.95 46.94
CA ALA A 471 170.72 42.47 45.88
C ALA A 471 172.15 43.06 45.90
N ASP A 472 172.41 44.19 46.58
CA ASP A 472 173.75 44.84 46.61
C ASP A 472 174.64 44.33 47.78
N PHE A 473 174.08 43.60 48.75
CA PHE A 473 174.83 43.02 49.88
C PHE A 473 175.17 41.53 49.71
N GLN A 474 174.61 40.86 48.68
CA GLN A 474 174.84 39.45 48.39
C GLN A 474 175.85 39.24 47.24
N LYS A 475 177.05 39.85 47.38
CA LYS A 475 178.23 39.56 46.52
C LYS A 475 179.43 38.97 47.26
N THR A 476 179.25 38.52 48.51
CA THR A 476 180.35 37.89 49.28
C THR A 476 179.81 36.82 50.23
N LEU A 477 179.67 35.59 49.71
CA LEU A 477 179.63 34.27 50.38
C LEU A 477 178.64 33.38 49.61
N GLN A 478 179.13 32.68 48.58
CA GLN A 478 179.42 31.23 48.61
C GLN A 478 178.17 30.39 48.93
N GLN A 479 177.47 29.85 47.93
CA GLN A 479 177.79 28.64 47.11
C GLN A 479 177.42 27.31 47.80
N ARG A 480 176.77 26.45 46.99
CA ARG A 480 176.31 25.04 47.19
C ARG A 480 174.90 24.86 47.77
N ASP A 481 173.99 24.05 47.23
CA ASP A 481 173.92 23.05 46.14
C ASP A 481 172.41 22.86 45.82
N SER A 482 171.89 23.03 44.59
CA SER A 482 171.70 22.05 43.50
C SER A 482 170.63 20.93 43.70
N GLU A 483 169.52 21.05 42.94
CA GLU A 483 168.93 20.02 42.04
C GLU A 483 167.99 18.87 42.57
N PRO A 484 167.27 18.07 41.72
CA PRO A 484 165.79 17.97 41.72
C PRO A 484 165.22 16.51 41.68
N THR A 485 164.05 16.31 41.03
CA THR A 485 163.51 15.12 40.28
C THR A 485 162.39 14.20 40.87
N GLN A 486 161.21 14.26 40.21
CA GLN A 486 160.36 13.22 39.55
C GLN A 486 159.84 11.88 40.16
N ARG A 487 158.58 11.57 39.72
CA ARG A 487 157.92 10.27 39.37
C ARG A 487 157.40 9.40 40.54
N THR A 488 156.31 8.61 40.47
CA THR A 488 155.51 7.93 39.40
C THR A 488 154.23 7.27 39.97
N LYS A 489 153.17 7.12 39.14
CA LYS A 489 152.21 5.96 38.98
C LYS A 489 151.35 5.51 40.20
N THR A 490 150.19 4.84 40.16
CA THR A 490 149.46 3.98 39.18
C THR A 490 148.01 3.70 39.67
N GLN A 491 147.04 3.59 38.73
CA GLN A 491 145.96 2.59 38.53
C GLN A 491 144.92 2.06 39.58
N SER A 492 143.75 1.73 38.99
CA SER A 492 142.74 0.65 39.26
C SER A 492 141.56 0.98 40.21
N SER A 493 140.32 0.45 40.13
CA SER A 493 139.52 -0.33 39.15
C SER A 493 138.09 -0.64 39.73
N LEU A 494 137.10 -0.94 38.84
CA LEU A 494 135.94 -1.90 38.86
C LEU A 494 134.73 -1.87 39.88
N LEU A 495 133.49 -1.73 39.32
CA LEU A 495 132.17 -2.48 39.38
C LEU A 495 131.83 -3.55 40.48
N PRO A 496 130.61 -4.21 40.62
CA PRO A 496 129.17 -4.01 40.19
C PRO A 496 128.03 -4.56 41.17
N THR A 497 126.76 -4.72 40.67
CA THR A 497 125.66 -5.73 40.99
C THR A 497 124.84 -5.64 42.31
N ALA A 498 123.58 -6.12 42.54
CA ALA A 498 122.39 -6.67 41.81
C ALA A 498 121.19 -6.89 42.82
N VAL A 499 119.92 -6.84 42.33
CA VAL A 499 118.63 -7.59 42.58
C VAL A 499 118.56 -8.60 43.79
N PRO A 500 117.43 -8.90 44.53
CA PRO A 500 116.19 -9.50 43.97
C PRO A 500 114.78 -9.46 44.65
N HIS A 501 113.77 -9.80 43.81
CA HIS A 501 112.49 -10.59 43.96
C HIS A 501 111.45 -10.23 45.06
N SER A 502 110.12 -10.44 44.93
CA SER A 502 109.33 -11.43 44.17
C SER A 502 107.80 -11.09 44.10
N THR A 503 107.16 -11.39 42.95
CA THR A 503 105.83 -12.06 42.70
C THR A 503 104.53 -11.65 43.44
N GLN A 504 103.35 -11.45 42.80
CA GLN A 504 102.57 -12.38 41.96
C GLN A 504 101.63 -11.71 40.93
N VAL A 505 101.28 -12.48 39.89
CA VAL A 505 100.47 -12.19 38.69
C VAL A 505 99.18 -13.03 38.73
N ASN A 506 98.04 -12.53 38.20
CA ASN A 506 97.13 -13.37 37.40
C ASN A 506 96.23 -12.58 36.41
N ILE A 507 95.82 -13.26 35.35
CA ILE A 507 95.35 -12.78 34.03
C ILE A 507 93.84 -13.10 33.80
N LYS A 508 93.17 -12.23 33.01
CA LYS A 508 91.91 -12.27 32.18
C LYS A 508 91.17 -13.62 31.94
N PRO A 509 89.86 -13.70 31.51
CA PRO A 509 89.18 -12.81 30.53
C PRO A 509 87.64 -12.56 30.67
N ARG A 510 87.11 -11.74 29.73
CA ARG A 510 85.69 -11.51 29.40
C ARG A 510 84.84 -12.79 29.29
N LYS A 511 83.58 -12.71 29.71
CA LYS A 511 82.45 -13.44 29.12
C LYS A 511 81.20 -12.55 29.10
N LEU A 512 80.84 -12.08 27.90
CA LEU A 512 79.46 -11.83 27.52
C LEU A 512 78.78 -13.20 27.50
N THR A 513 77.75 -13.40 28.33
CA THR A 513 76.75 -14.45 28.09
C THR A 513 75.39 -13.92 28.52
N VAL A 514 74.59 -13.56 27.52
CA VAL A 514 73.14 -13.54 27.61
C VAL A 514 72.70 -14.96 27.95
N GLN A 515 71.96 -15.14 29.04
CA GLN A 515 71.12 -16.32 29.21
C GLN A 515 69.76 -15.90 29.74
N CYS A 516 68.89 -15.64 28.76
CA CYS A 516 67.44 -15.77 28.87
C CYS A 516 67.12 -17.15 29.47
N HIS A 517 66.57 -17.17 30.68
CA HIS A 517 65.85 -18.33 31.17
C HIS A 517 64.45 -18.32 30.57
N ARG A 518 64.31 -19.16 29.52
CA ARG A 518 63.06 -19.68 28.99
C ARG A 518 62.10 -20.10 30.12
N LYS A 519 60.89 -19.54 30.11
CA LYS A 519 59.69 -20.40 30.19
C LYS A 519 59.36 -20.79 28.75
N LYS A 520 59.54 -22.07 28.43
CA LYS A 520 59.07 -22.70 27.19
C LYS A 520 57.54 -22.68 27.17
N THR A 521 56.96 -22.16 26.10
CA THR A 521 55.69 -22.62 25.53
C THR A 521 55.93 -22.82 24.03
N ALA A 522 55.50 -23.98 23.53
CA ALA A 522 55.51 -24.43 22.14
C ALA A 522 54.36 -25.44 21.99
N PRO A 523 53.90 -25.81 20.78
CA PRO A 523 53.45 -25.00 19.66
C PRO A 523 51.91 -25.10 19.51
N CYS A 524 51.21 -24.00 19.24
CA CYS A 524 49.75 -24.02 19.03
C CYS A 524 49.44 -23.86 17.53
N ARG A 525 48.87 -24.88 16.87
CA ARG A 525 48.61 -24.87 15.42
C ARG A 525 47.24 -24.27 15.11
N MET A 526 47.20 -23.32 14.19
CA MET A 526 45.99 -22.54 13.83
C MET A 526 45.74 -22.62 12.32
N ALA A 527 44.61 -23.18 11.89
CA ALA A 527 44.15 -23.17 10.50
C ALA A 527 43.22 -21.96 10.25
N ARG A 528 42.88 -21.64 8.99
CA ARG A 528 41.94 -20.53 8.69
C ARG A 528 40.59 -20.70 9.41
N GLY A 529 40.11 -19.64 10.03
CA GLY A 529 38.89 -19.63 10.84
C GLY A 529 39.08 -20.18 12.25
N SER A 530 40.31 -20.23 12.75
CA SER A 530 40.65 -20.73 14.10
C SER A 530 41.30 -19.62 14.93
N SER A 531 41.26 -19.77 16.25
CA SER A 531 41.99 -18.93 17.21
C SER A 531 42.95 -19.76 18.05
N THR A 532 44.05 -19.15 18.50
CA THR A 532 45.00 -19.79 19.42
C THR A 532 45.63 -18.77 20.38
N THR A 533 46.27 -19.21 21.46
CA THR A 533 46.88 -18.31 22.44
C THR A 533 48.18 -18.86 23.00
N ASP A 534 49.16 -18.00 23.26
CA ASP A 534 50.41 -18.33 23.96
C ASP A 534 50.39 -17.92 25.44
N GLY A 535 49.24 -17.46 25.93
CA GLY A 535 49.01 -17.00 27.30
C GLY A 535 49.19 -15.49 27.51
N ARG A 536 49.85 -14.76 26.59
CA ARG A 536 49.90 -13.28 26.63
C ARG A 536 49.08 -12.67 25.50
N PHE A 537 49.08 -13.32 24.36
CA PHE A 537 48.32 -12.88 23.20
C PHE A 537 47.37 -13.98 22.73
N ALA A 538 46.21 -13.56 22.23
CA ALA A 538 45.27 -14.39 21.50
C ALA A 538 45.36 -14.02 20.02
N TYR A 539 45.55 -15.01 19.17
CA TYR A 539 45.73 -14.85 17.74
C TYR A 539 44.52 -15.43 17.03
N PHE A 540 44.07 -14.77 15.97
CA PHE A 540 42.88 -15.14 15.23
C PHE A 540 43.08 -14.95 13.73
N THR A 541 42.69 -15.94 12.95
CA THR A 541 42.60 -15.83 11.49
C THR A 541 41.16 -15.98 11.04
N PRO A 542 40.53 -14.94 10.48
CA PRO A 542 39.21 -15.05 9.90
C PRO A 542 39.20 -16.10 8.78
N ARG A 543 38.09 -16.83 8.64
CA ARG A 543 38.01 -17.96 7.70
C ARG A 543 38.16 -17.53 6.24
N ASP A 544 37.78 -16.29 5.95
CA ASP A 544 37.70 -15.72 4.60
C ASP A 544 38.81 -14.69 4.31
N SER A 545 39.81 -14.56 5.20
CA SER A 545 40.93 -13.62 5.05
C SER A 545 42.28 -14.30 5.27
N ASN A 546 43.31 -13.81 4.56
CA ASN A 546 44.70 -14.21 4.76
C ASN A 546 45.42 -13.38 5.85
N SER A 547 44.73 -12.37 6.39
CA SER A 547 45.26 -11.54 7.47
C SER A 547 45.19 -12.25 8.82
N VAL A 548 46.25 -12.08 9.60
CA VAL A 548 46.36 -12.63 10.95
C VAL A 548 46.19 -11.48 11.93
N TYR A 549 45.31 -11.63 12.91
CA TYR A 549 45.10 -10.63 13.94
C TYR A 549 45.62 -11.14 15.27
N GLN A 550 46.35 -10.29 15.99
CA GLN A 550 46.86 -10.53 17.31
C GLN A 550 46.13 -9.64 18.29
N TYR A 551 45.72 -10.20 19.42
CA TYR A 551 45.10 -9.51 20.54
C TYR A 551 45.96 -9.68 21.76
N GLU A 552 46.43 -8.60 22.37
CA GLU A 552 47.17 -8.70 23.62
C GLU A 552 46.21 -8.73 24.80
N CYS A 553 46.11 -9.87 25.47
CA CYS A 553 45.13 -10.09 26.53
C CYS A 553 45.36 -9.20 27.77
N SER A 554 46.59 -8.72 27.99
CA SER A 554 46.91 -7.84 29.13
C SER A 554 46.62 -6.37 28.87
N THR A 555 46.59 -5.95 27.61
CA THR A 555 46.38 -4.54 27.24
C THR A 555 45.09 -4.32 26.46
N GLU A 556 44.38 -5.40 26.13
CA GLU A 556 43.10 -5.44 25.43
C GLU A 556 43.11 -4.77 24.06
N LYS A 557 44.24 -4.86 23.33
CA LYS A 557 44.42 -4.22 22.03
C LYS A 557 44.60 -5.24 20.91
N TRP A 558 43.99 -4.92 19.77
CA TRP A 558 44.11 -5.67 18.52
C TRP A 558 45.15 -5.04 17.59
N GLU A 559 45.95 -5.88 16.96
CA GLU A 559 46.93 -5.51 15.96
C GLU A 559 46.86 -6.49 14.78
N GLU A 560 46.84 -5.96 13.56
CA GLU A 560 46.86 -6.77 12.35
C GLU A 560 48.30 -7.05 11.93
N LEU A 561 48.64 -8.33 11.86
CA LEU A 561 49.96 -8.80 11.44
C LEU A 561 50.01 -9.03 9.93
N PRO A 562 51.22 -9.04 9.34
CA PRO A 562 51.41 -9.24 7.91
C PRO A 562 50.73 -10.52 7.39
N SER A 563 50.12 -10.43 6.20
CA SER A 563 49.35 -11.49 5.57
C SER A 563 50.21 -12.75 5.37
N CYS A 564 49.71 -13.94 5.74
CA CYS A 564 50.46 -15.18 5.56
C CYS A 564 50.47 -15.55 4.04
N PRO A 565 51.64 -15.59 3.38
CA PRO A 565 51.72 -15.64 1.92
C PRO A 565 51.36 -17.02 1.32
N TYR A 566 51.27 -18.07 2.14
CA TYR A 566 51.02 -19.43 1.68
C TYR A 566 49.57 -19.85 1.96
N HIS A 567 48.88 -20.24 0.89
CA HIS A 567 47.48 -20.68 0.97
C HIS A 567 47.38 -22.04 1.67
N ASN A 568 46.44 -22.18 2.62
CA ASN A 568 46.23 -23.36 3.46
C ASN A 568 47.35 -23.72 4.46
N SER A 569 48.18 -22.75 4.84
CA SER A 569 49.18 -22.93 5.89
C SER A 569 48.62 -22.83 7.30
N GLY A 570 49.07 -23.73 8.18
CA GLY A 570 48.78 -23.64 9.62
C GLY A 570 49.80 -22.74 10.30
N LEU A 571 49.37 -21.78 11.11
CA LEU A 571 50.27 -20.92 11.88
C LEU A 571 50.57 -21.55 13.23
N VAL A 572 51.82 -21.48 13.66
CA VAL A 572 52.30 -22.06 14.91
C VAL A 572 53.22 -21.09 15.63
N ILE A 573 53.08 -20.98 16.95
CA ILE A 573 54.00 -20.18 17.78
C ILE A 573 55.11 -21.08 18.30
N ILE A 574 56.34 -20.82 17.88
CA ILE A 574 57.53 -21.59 18.27
C ILE A 574 58.51 -20.62 18.89
N ASP A 575 58.92 -20.89 20.15
CA ASP A 575 59.83 -20.00 20.90
C ASP A 575 59.38 -18.52 20.93
N ARG A 576 58.05 -18.29 20.94
CA ARG A 576 57.38 -16.97 20.92
C ARG A 576 57.45 -16.18 19.61
N GLU A 577 57.80 -16.84 18.51
CA GLU A 577 57.70 -16.27 17.17
C GLU A 577 56.63 -16.99 16.34
N LEU A 578 55.85 -16.20 15.60
CA LEU A 578 54.80 -16.70 14.71
C LEU A 578 55.44 -17.31 13.46
N THR A 579 55.31 -18.63 13.31
CA THR A 579 55.91 -19.41 12.22
C THR A 579 54.83 -20.09 11.39
N ALA A 580 54.89 -19.99 10.07
CA ALA A 580 53.99 -20.71 9.17
C ALA A 580 54.45 -22.18 8.98
N VAL A 581 53.52 -23.14 9.09
CA VAL A 581 53.83 -24.58 9.09
C VAL A 581 52.84 -25.36 8.22
N GLY A 582 53.34 -25.80 7.05
CA GLY A 582 52.61 -26.60 6.04
C GLY A 582 51.97 -25.72 4.95
N GLY A 583 51.91 -26.21 3.73
CA GLY A 583 51.44 -25.50 2.52
C GLY A 583 51.96 -26.25 1.30
N GLU A 584 51.21 -26.27 0.20
CA GLU A 584 51.35 -27.27 -0.87
C GLU A 584 52.66 -27.21 -1.68
N ASP A 585 53.56 -26.23 -1.46
CA ASP A 585 54.88 -26.16 -2.10
C ASP A 585 56.05 -25.84 -1.13
N GLY A 586 55.99 -26.35 0.10
CA GLY A 586 57.04 -26.02 1.08
C GLY A 586 57.12 -26.98 2.26
N SER A 587 57.13 -28.27 1.98
CA SER A 587 57.51 -29.32 2.92
C SER A 587 58.97 -29.16 3.38
N ARG A 588 59.22 -28.37 4.44
CA ARG A 588 60.36 -28.50 5.39
C ARG A 588 60.29 -27.41 6.46
N LEU A 589 60.47 -27.82 7.73
CA LEU A 589 60.47 -27.05 9.00
C LEU A 589 59.06 -26.93 9.63
N LEU A 590 58.67 -27.65 10.69
CA LEU A 590 59.39 -28.43 11.68
C LEU A 590 58.76 -29.82 11.86
N THR A 591 59.54 -30.84 11.51
CA THR A 591 59.53 -32.12 12.20
C THR A 591 59.93 -31.92 13.67
N ASN A 592 59.29 -32.71 14.55
CA ASN A 592 59.58 -32.93 15.97
C ASN A 592 58.95 -31.91 16.93
N TYR A 593 57.72 -32.17 17.38
CA TYR A 593 57.49 -32.91 18.63
C TYR A 593 56.03 -33.43 18.68
N THR A 594 55.91 -34.67 19.10
CA THR A 594 54.81 -35.62 19.02
C THR A 594 53.93 -35.66 20.27
N HIS A 595 52.60 -35.76 20.09
CA HIS A 595 51.63 -36.69 20.73
C HIS A 595 50.20 -36.09 20.67
N TYR A 596 49.26 -36.68 19.91
CA TYR A 596 48.24 -37.66 20.37
C TYR A 596 47.43 -37.13 21.57
N ASP A 597 46.10 -36.98 21.53
CA ASP A 597 45.13 -38.02 21.15
C ASP A 597 43.73 -37.46 20.79
N ARG A 598 43.01 -38.35 20.10
CA ARG A 598 41.74 -38.36 19.37
C ARG A 598 40.47 -37.90 20.09
N GLY A 599 39.47 -37.52 19.28
CA GLY A 599 38.08 -37.88 19.60
C GLY A 599 36.97 -37.14 18.85
N ASN A 600 36.57 -37.68 17.68
CA ASN A 600 35.23 -37.63 17.07
C ASN A 600 34.64 -36.25 16.67
N GLY A 601 34.09 -36.03 15.48
CA GLY A 601 33.78 -36.90 14.35
C GLY A 601 32.87 -36.14 13.37
N LEU A 602 33.07 -36.41 12.08
CA LEU A 602 32.10 -36.33 10.98
C LEU A 602 31.60 -34.95 10.51
N ARG A 603 32.29 -34.43 9.48
CA ARG A 603 31.65 -33.97 8.24
C ARG A 603 31.41 -35.19 7.34
N ASN A 604 30.29 -35.17 6.62
CA ASN A 604 30.17 -35.62 5.23
C ASN A 604 29.35 -34.52 4.51
N THR A 605 29.90 -33.69 3.61
CA THR A 605 30.20 -33.90 2.15
C THR A 605 28.91 -34.04 1.33
N LEU A 606 28.66 -33.37 0.19
CA LEU A 606 29.45 -32.83 -0.94
C LEU A 606 28.66 -31.63 -1.57
N GLN A 607 29.19 -30.73 -2.41
CA GLN A 607 30.20 -30.82 -3.49
C GLN A 607 31.27 -29.75 -3.39
#